data_AF-A0A942AZW2-F1
#
_entry.id   AF-A0A942AZW2-F1
#
_cell.length_a   1.000
_cell.length_b   1.000
_cell.length_c   1.000
_cell.angle_alpha   90.00
_cell.angle_beta   90.00
_cell.angle_gamma   90.00
#
_symmetry.space_group_name_H-M   'P 1'
#
loop_
_entity.id
_entity.type
_entity.pdbx_description
1 polymer ?
#
loop_
_entity_poly.entity_id
_entity_poly.type
_entity_poly.pdbx_seq_one_letter_code
_entity_poly.pdbx_strand_id
1 'polypeptide(L)' 'MELRENILFADRYRLLRLLGRGGFSEVWLASDEKTGLRVAVKVYAPGSGLDEDGVR' A
#
# COMPACT_ATOMS: atom_id res chain seq x y z
N MET A 1 10.98 -2.11 2.97
CA MET A 1 10.54 -0.83 3.56
C MET A 1 9.17 -1.08 4.16
N GLU A 2 9.01 -0.87 5.46
CA GLU A 2 7.71 -1.08 6.11
C GLU A 2 6.82 0.15 5.87
N LEU A 3 5.66 -0.06 5.25
CA LEU A 3 4.68 1.01 5.06
C LEU A 3 3.88 1.23 6.34
N ARG A 4 3.59 2.49 6.63
CA ARG A 4 2.77 2.91 7.77
C ARG A 4 2.02 4.19 7.43
N GLU A 5 1.04 4.54 8.27
CA GLU A 5 0.29 5.78 8.15
C GLU A 5 1.21 7.01 8.18
N ASN A 6 0.77 8.08 7.52
CA ASN A 6 1.47 9.35 7.32
C ASN A 6 2.78 9.30 6.52
N ILE A 7 3.13 8.16 5.92
CA ILE A 7 4.20 8.10 4.92
C ILE A 7 3.74 8.75 3.61
N LEU A 8 4.61 9.57 3.02
CA LEU A 8 4.47 10.01 1.63
C LEU A 8 5.04 8.93 0.72
N PHE A 9 4.17 8.22 0.01
CA PHE A 9 4.52 7.16 -0.92
C PHE A 9 4.62 7.72 -2.34
N ALA A 10 5.69 7.36 -3.05
CA ALA A 10 5.97 7.79 -4.42
C ALA A 10 5.85 9.31 -4.63
N ASP A 11 6.26 10.10 -3.63
CA ASP A 11 6.22 11.57 -3.62
C ASP A 11 4.85 12.18 -4.00
N ARG A 12 3.76 11.46 -3.68
CA ARG A 12 2.40 11.88 -4.07
C ARG A 12 1.30 11.41 -3.14
N TYR A 13 1.38 10.18 -2.66
CA TYR A 13 0.27 9.57 -1.93
C TYR A 13 0.59 9.51 -0.44
N ARG A 14 -0.06 10.35 0.34
CA ARG A 14 0.05 10.30 1.80
C ARG A 14 -0.82 9.16 2.32
N LEU A 15 -0.19 8.10 2.82
CA LEU A 15 -0.90 6.93 3.36
C LEU A 15 -1.66 7.33 4.62
N LEU A 16 -2.96 7.04 4.68
CA LEU A 16 -3.85 7.42 5.78
C LEU A 16 -4.22 6.24 6.66
N ARG A 17 -4.53 5.10 6.07
CA ARG A 17 -4.96 3.89 6.80
C ARG A 17 -4.76 2.65 5.95
N LEU A 18 -4.30 1.56 6.55
CA LEU A 18 -4.28 0.25 5.90
C LEU A 18 -5.71 -0.26 5.71
N LEU A 19 -6.08 -0.62 4.48
CA LEU A 19 -7.39 -1.19 4.14
C LEU A 19 -7.36 -2.72 4.11
N GLY A 20 -6.21 -3.31 3.76
CA GLY A 20 -6.06 -4.76 3.78
C GLY A 20 -4.65 -5.21 3.38
N ARG A 21 -4.34 -6.45 3.74
CA ARG A 21 -3.12 -7.16 3.32
C ARG A 21 -3.52 -8.41 2.56
N GLY A 22 -2.87 -8.65 1.44
CA GLY A 22 -2.93 -9.91 0.68
C GLY A 22 -1.53 -10.51 0.54
N GLY A 23 -1.44 -11.68 -0.08
CA GLY A 23 -0.18 -12.43 -0.23
C GLY A 23 1.02 -11.62 -0.70
N PHE A 24 0.80 -10.74 -1.66
CA PHE A 24 1.86 -10.01 -2.36
C PHE A 24 1.72 -8.50 -2.28
N SER A 25 0.73 -7.99 -1.53
CA SER A 25 0.42 -6.56 -1.55
C SER A 25 -0.30 -6.07 -0.31
N GLU A 26 -0.07 -4.80 0.01
CA GLU A 26 -0.89 -4.03 0.94
C GLU A 26 -1.75 -3.03 0.18
N VAL A 27 -2.99 -2.83 0.61
CA VAL A 27 -3.90 -1.83 0.07
C VAL A 27 -4.10 -0.75 1.13
N TRP A 28 -3.80 0.49 0.77
CA TRP A 28 -3.87 1.64 1.67
C TRP A 28 -4.91 2.65 1.17
N LEU A 29 -5.67 3.23 2.10
CA LEU A 29 -6.33 4.50 1.86
C LEU A 29 -5.26 5.58 1.89
N ALA A 30 -5.21 6.43 0.87
CA ALA A 30 -4.26 7.53 0.78
C ALA A 30 -4.94 8.83 0.33
N SER A 31 -4.34 9.96 0.66
CA SER A 31 -4.63 11.24 0.03
C SER A 31 -3.66 11.44 -1.14
N ASP A 32 -4.19 11.69 -2.33
CA ASP A 32 -3.40 12.12 -3.48
C ASP A 32 -3.11 13.62 -3.37
N GLU A 33 -1.87 13.99 -3.08
CA GLU A 33 -1.47 15.40 -2.86
C GLU A 33 -1.58 16.26 -4.13
N LYS A 34 -1.72 15.67 -5.32
CA LYS A 34 -1.94 16.43 -6.56
C LYS A 34 -3.40 16.79 -6.79
N THR A 35 -4.32 15.91 -6.41
CA THR A 35 -5.75 16.05 -6.73
C THR A 35 -6.62 16.35 -5.51
N GLY A 36 -6.10 16.13 -4.29
CA GLY A 36 -6.84 16.21 -3.04
C GLY A 36 -7.80 15.05 -2.81
N LEU A 37 -7.89 14.09 -3.74
CA LEU A 37 -8.82 12.96 -3.64
C LEU A 37 -8.30 11.88 -2.69
N ARG A 38 -9.25 11.16 -2.10
CA ARG A 38 -8.97 9.93 -1.36
C ARG A 38 -8.98 8.75 -2.33
N VAL A 39 -7.88 8.01 -2.36
CA VAL A 39 -7.66 6.90 -3.29
C VAL A 39 -7.23 5.64 -2.56
N ALA A 40 -7.47 4.49 -3.17
CA ALA A 40 -6.89 3.22 -2.74
C ALA A 40 -5.56 3.00 -3.49
N VAL A 41 -4.46 2.82 -2.76
CA VAL A 41 -3.13 2.55 -3.29
C VAL A 41 -2.77 1.10 -2.97
N LYS A 42 -2.63 0.27 -4.01
CA LYS A 42 -2.13 -1.11 -3.87
C LYS A 42 -0.62 -1.11 -4.06
N VAL A 43 0.12 -1.41 -3.00
CA VAL A 43 1.59 -1.47 -3.02
C VAL A 43 2.03 -2.93 -2.97
N TYR A 44 2.88 -3.33 -3.91
CA TYR A 44 3.51 -4.64 -3.88
C TYR A 44 4.56 -4.70 -2.78
N ALA A 45 4.46 -5.70 -1.90
CA ALA A 45 5.36 -5.92 -0.79
C ALA A 45 5.87 -7.36 -0.81
N PRO A 46 6.82 -7.71 -1.72
CA PRO A 46 7.47 -9.01 -1.70
C PRO A 46 8.29 -9.09 -0.41
N GLY A 47 7.89 -9.96 0.52
CA GLY A 47 8.54 -10.10 1.82
C GLY A 47 7.64 -10.09 3.05
N SER A 48 6.30 -9.98 2.91
CA SER A 48 5.38 -10.25 4.04
C SER A 48 5.10 -11.73 4.29
N GLY A 49 5.77 -12.65 3.58
CA GLY A 49 5.80 -14.08 3.89
C GLY A 49 4.67 -14.93 3.31
N LEU A 50 4.31 -14.76 2.03
CA LEU A 50 3.36 -15.64 1.32
C LEU A 50 3.84 -16.02 -0.09
N ASP A 51 5.16 -16.10 -0.28
CA ASP A 51 5.78 -16.42 -1.57
C ASP A 51 5.72 -17.92 -1.93
N GLU A 52 5.05 -18.78 -1.14
CA GLU A 52 4.97 -20.23 -1.41
C GLU A 52 3.64 -20.73 -2.03
N ASP A 53 2.53 -19.98 -1.91
CA ASP A 53 1.20 -20.46 -2.36
C ASP A 53 0.65 -19.76 -3.62
N GLY A 54 1.34 -18.76 -4.17
CA GLY A 54 0.86 -17.96 -5.31
C GLY A 54 1.23 -18.48 -6.70
N VAL A 55 2.03 -19.54 -6.78
CA VAL A 55 2.46 -20.18 -8.02
C VAL A 55 2.12 -21.67 -7.96
N ARG A 56 0.84 -21.99 -8.08
CA ARG A 56 0.40 -23.32 -8.49
C ARG A 56 -0.84 -23.27 -9.34
#